data_AF-A0A5B9M258-F1
#
_entry.id   AF-A0A5B9M258-F1
#
_cell.length_a   1.000
_cell.length_b   1.000
_cell.length_c   1.000
_cell.angle_alpha   90.00
_cell.angle_beta   90.00
_cell.angle_gamma   90.00
#
_symmetry.space_group_name_H-M   'P 1'
#
loop_
_entity.id
_entity.type
_entity.pdbx_description
1 polymer ?
#
loop_
_entity_poly.entity_id
_entity_poly.type
_entity_poly.pdbx_seq_one_letter_code
_entity_poly.pdbx_strand_id
1 'polypeptide(L)'
;MRINLRGINRYAAAIITDNILKNGQENIQLILRENYEEIQKVAASYGMNYSAKKGPDGVVVDISRGEIEEVDVTGETCPGPLIIVGEKLSSMKQGMRIKIKSESQDVIDDLAVSAPEMNARVIEKSKTHLILEKIEKTEKKEFTGRDRVLVVQSNGTGNAERAYATFIFSKAALSMGKDVTVFLLMDGVSLARRGAAAKVKHPAFPALNELMEEVIEMGAKVYVCEMSAQFRGLTEDKITEGCKIAGAATFITLLSDPRYAVVNF
;
A
#
# COMPACT_ATOMS: atom_id res chain seq x y z
N MET A 1 26.09 21.13 2.42
CA MET A 1 26.83 21.83 1.34
C MET A 1 26.30 23.26 1.18
N ARG A 2 27.15 24.28 0.94
CA ARG A 2 26.70 25.68 0.77
C ARG A 2 27.11 26.23 -0.60
N ILE A 3 26.16 26.81 -1.34
CA ILE A 3 26.36 27.26 -2.72
C ILE A 3 25.79 28.68 -2.90
N ASN A 4 26.56 29.54 -3.55
CA ASN A 4 26.11 30.89 -3.90
C ASN A 4 25.56 30.92 -5.34
N LEU A 5 24.28 31.25 -5.48
CA LEU A 5 23.55 31.33 -6.75
C LEU A 5 22.91 32.72 -6.96
N ARG A 6 23.36 33.78 -6.28
CA ARG A 6 22.78 35.14 -6.38
C ARG A 6 22.72 35.69 -7.81
N GLY A 7 23.70 35.36 -8.64
CA GLY A 7 23.78 35.80 -10.04
C GLY A 7 23.05 34.90 -11.04
N ILE A 8 22.45 33.80 -10.56
CA ILE A 8 21.84 32.78 -11.42
C ILE A 8 20.33 33.02 -11.47
N ASN A 9 19.77 32.97 -12.68
CA ASN A 9 18.33 33.10 -12.86
C ASN A 9 17.58 31.88 -12.27
N ARG A 10 16.29 32.06 -11.99
CA ARG A 10 15.46 31.06 -11.30
C ARG A 10 15.47 29.66 -11.94
N TYR A 11 15.45 29.58 -13.27
CA TYR A 11 15.41 28.29 -13.98
C TYR A 11 16.76 27.57 -13.94
N ALA A 12 17.86 28.29 -14.18
CA ALA A 12 19.20 27.72 -14.09
C ALA A 12 19.52 27.29 -12.64
N ALA A 13 19.09 28.07 -11.64
CA ALA A 13 19.24 27.70 -10.24
C ALA A 13 18.44 26.44 -9.87
N ALA A 14 17.23 26.28 -10.43
CA ALA A 14 16.44 25.06 -10.27
C ALA A 14 17.12 23.84 -10.91
N ILE A 15 17.68 23.96 -12.12
CA ILE A 15 18.43 22.87 -12.79
C ILE A 15 19.67 22.46 -12.00
N ILE A 16 20.40 23.44 -11.45
CA ILE A 16 21.56 23.16 -10.59
C ILE A 16 21.12 22.41 -9.34
N THR A 17 20.03 22.87 -8.70
CA THR A 17 19.46 22.22 -7.52
C THR A 17 19.03 20.79 -7.82
N ASP A 18 18.34 20.57 -8.95
CA ASP A 18 17.91 19.24 -9.39
C ASP A 18 19.11 18.30 -9.57
N ASN A 19 20.15 18.73 -10.28
CA ASN A 19 21.36 17.92 -10.46
C ASN A 19 22.05 17.58 -9.14
N ILE A 20 22.08 18.52 -8.19
CA ILE A 20 22.66 18.28 -6.86
C ILE A 20 21.87 17.20 -6.12
N LEU A 21 20.55 17.35 -6.04
CA LEU A 21 19.66 16.39 -5.35
C LEU A 21 19.69 15.02 -6.02
N LYS A 22 19.74 14.98 -7.35
CA LYS A 22 19.87 13.76 -8.15
C LYS A 22 21.15 12.98 -7.84
N ASN A 23 22.23 13.66 -7.47
CA ASN A 23 23.49 13.05 -7.03
C ASN A 23 23.49 12.67 -5.53
N GLY A 24 22.32 12.69 -4.87
CA GLY A 24 22.17 12.23 -3.48
C GLY A 24 22.73 13.19 -2.43
N GLN A 25 23.00 14.46 -2.79
CA GLN A 25 23.41 15.44 -1.80
C GLN A 25 22.23 15.84 -0.90
N GLU A 26 22.46 15.77 0.39
CA GLU A 26 21.50 16.13 1.43
C GLU A 26 22.03 17.34 2.23
N ASN A 27 21.14 18.11 2.87
CA ASN A 27 21.50 19.29 3.69
C ASN A 27 22.27 20.36 2.90
N ILE A 28 21.59 20.98 1.93
CA ILE A 28 22.11 22.00 1.02
C ILE A 28 21.62 23.38 1.47
N GLN A 29 22.49 24.36 1.41
CA GLN A 29 22.17 25.76 1.64
C GLN A 29 22.49 26.56 0.38
N LEU A 30 21.46 27.17 -0.23
CA LEU A 30 21.58 27.99 -1.42
C LEU A 30 21.45 29.47 -1.03
N ILE A 31 22.34 30.32 -1.55
CA ILE A 31 22.22 31.78 -1.40
C ILE A 31 21.70 32.34 -2.72
N LEU A 32 20.50 32.90 -2.69
CA LEU A 32 19.77 33.41 -3.85
C LEU A 32 19.56 34.92 -3.72
N ARG A 33 19.25 35.57 -4.85
CA ARG A 33 18.88 36.99 -4.84
C ARG A 33 17.51 37.20 -4.16
N GLU A 34 16.58 36.31 -4.44
CA GLU A 34 15.22 36.27 -3.90
C GLU A 34 14.75 34.82 -3.79
N ASN A 35 13.51 34.62 -3.30
CA ASN A 35 12.96 33.28 -3.15
C ASN A 35 12.41 32.78 -4.49
N TYR A 36 12.88 31.63 -4.97
CA TYR A 36 12.45 31.04 -6.24
C TYR A 36 11.53 29.84 -6.02
N GLU A 37 10.29 29.93 -6.52
CA GLU A 37 9.28 28.86 -6.42
C GLU A 37 9.71 27.59 -7.16
N GLU A 38 10.50 27.73 -8.24
CA GLU A 38 11.02 26.61 -9.02
C GLU A 38 11.94 25.70 -8.17
N ILE A 39 12.73 26.28 -7.26
CA ILE A 39 13.59 25.50 -6.36
C ILE A 39 12.75 24.77 -5.31
N GLN A 40 11.66 25.39 -4.83
CA GLN A 40 10.74 24.75 -3.91
C GLN A 40 10.05 23.54 -4.57
N LYS A 41 9.65 23.66 -5.85
CA LYS A 41 9.08 22.54 -6.63
C LYS A 41 10.09 21.41 -6.82
N VAL A 42 11.34 21.74 -7.13
CA VAL A 42 12.42 20.74 -7.22
C VAL A 42 12.66 20.07 -5.86
N ALA A 43 12.77 20.82 -4.76
CA ALA A 43 12.93 20.22 -3.44
C ALA A 43 11.75 19.27 -3.11
N ALA A 44 10.52 19.68 -3.41
CA ALA A 44 9.33 18.88 -3.19
C ALA A 44 9.30 17.58 -4.01
N SER A 45 9.79 17.58 -5.26
CA SER A 45 9.82 16.36 -6.09
C SER A 45 10.77 15.28 -5.55
N TYR A 46 11.76 15.67 -4.74
CA TYR A 46 12.65 14.75 -4.02
C TYR A 46 12.22 14.49 -2.56
N GLY A 47 11.06 15.01 -2.14
CA GLY A 47 10.58 14.91 -0.75
C GLY A 47 11.48 15.59 0.27
N MET A 48 12.20 16.63 -0.14
CA MET A 48 13.09 17.39 0.73
C MET A 48 12.30 18.48 1.48
N ASN A 49 12.68 18.71 2.73
CA ASN A 49 12.26 19.88 3.47
C ASN A 49 12.85 21.13 2.82
N TYR A 50 12.06 22.19 2.78
CA TYR A 50 12.44 23.48 2.20
C TYR A 50 12.15 24.60 3.19
N SER A 51 13.13 25.45 3.45
CA SER A 51 12.91 26.68 4.20
C SER A 51 13.71 27.83 3.59
N ALA A 52 13.12 29.03 3.56
CA ALA A 52 13.74 30.23 3.03
C ALA A 52 13.76 31.32 4.09
N LYS A 53 14.93 31.94 4.30
CA LYS A 53 15.13 33.02 5.27
C LYS A 53 15.76 34.22 4.57
N LYS A 54 15.24 35.43 4.84
CA LYS A 54 15.85 36.67 4.37
C LYS A 54 17.13 36.93 5.18
N GLY A 55 18.23 37.16 4.47
CA GLY A 55 19.50 37.58 5.04
C GLY A 55 19.94 38.95 4.52
N PRO A 56 21.08 39.47 5.00
CA PRO A 56 21.63 40.76 4.56
C PRO A 56 21.94 40.80 3.06
N ASP A 57 22.23 39.64 2.49
CA ASP A 57 22.77 39.44 1.16
C ASP A 57 21.83 38.68 0.21
N GLY A 58 20.51 38.70 0.49
CA GLY A 58 19.50 38.02 -0.32
C GLY A 58 18.72 36.99 0.49
N VAL A 59 18.34 35.88 -0.14
CA VAL A 59 17.57 34.81 0.51
C VAL A 59 18.45 33.58 0.65
N VAL A 60 18.53 33.06 1.88
CA VAL A 60 19.18 31.79 2.17
C VAL A 60 18.10 30.72 2.19
N VAL A 61 18.25 29.73 1.32
CA VAL A 61 17.35 28.58 1.21
C VAL A 61 18.06 27.35 1.76
N ASP A 62 17.46 26.72 2.76
CA ASP A 62 17.91 25.44 3.30
C ASP A 62 17.04 24.31 2.74
N ILE A 63 17.68 23.31 2.15
CA ILE A 63 17.06 22.10 1.61
C ILE A 63 17.66 20.91 2.36
N SER A 64 16.86 20.20 3.14
CA SER A 64 17.32 19.05 3.94
C SER A 64 16.40 17.85 3.76
N ARG A 65 16.88 16.66 4.13
CA ARG A 65 16.02 15.50 4.17
C ARG A 65 15.01 15.66 5.31
N GLY A 66 13.77 15.20 5.10
CA GLY A 66 12.84 14.94 6.19
C GLY A 66 13.41 13.94 7.20
N GLU A 67 12.91 13.98 8.43
CA GLU A 67 13.19 12.92 9.40
C GLU A 67 12.73 11.57 8.84
N ILE A 68 13.49 10.52 9.14
CA ILE A 68 13.11 9.14 8.79
C ILE A 68 12.12 8.68 9.84
N GLU A 69 10.88 8.41 9.44
CA GLU A 69 9.90 7.83 10.35
C GLU A 69 10.30 6.39 10.70
N GLU A 70 10.27 6.02 11.98
CA GLU A 70 10.55 4.65 12.41
C GLU A 70 9.25 3.90 12.69
N VAL A 71 9.18 2.66 12.23
CA VAL A 71 8.10 1.71 12.56
C VAL A 71 8.75 0.38 12.96
N ASP A 72 8.31 -0.17 14.08
CA ASP A 72 8.70 -1.50 14.54
C ASP A 72 7.56 -2.47 14.26
N VAL A 73 7.86 -3.55 13.53
CA VAL A 73 6.91 -4.62 13.20
C VAL A 73 7.29 -5.93 13.88
N THR A 74 8.16 -5.88 14.89
CA THR A 74 8.58 -7.05 15.67
C THR A 74 7.39 -7.65 16.43
N GLY A 75 7.22 -8.97 16.34
CA GLY A 75 6.14 -9.70 17.00
C GLY A 75 4.82 -9.73 16.22
N GLU A 76 4.73 -9.00 15.10
CA GLU A 76 3.59 -9.05 14.22
C GLU A 76 3.52 -10.39 13.47
N THR A 77 2.30 -10.93 13.34
CA THR A 77 2.05 -12.18 12.62
C THR A 77 1.83 -11.91 11.14
N CYS A 78 2.30 -12.78 10.24
CA CYS A 78 2.07 -12.62 8.81
C CYS A 78 0.56 -12.58 8.52
N PRO A 79 0.03 -11.58 7.78
CA PRO A 79 0.71 -10.56 6.97
C PRO A 79 0.80 -9.15 7.61
N GLY A 80 0.64 -9.05 8.93
CA GLY A 80 0.68 -7.81 9.73
C GLY A 80 1.79 -6.83 9.37
N PRO A 81 3.08 -7.25 9.27
CA PRO A 81 4.16 -6.35 8.86
C PRO A 81 3.91 -5.65 7.53
N LEU A 82 3.37 -6.36 6.54
CA LEU A 82 3.11 -5.83 5.21
C LEU A 82 1.97 -4.82 5.22
N ILE A 83 0.91 -5.11 5.99
CA ILE A 83 -0.23 -4.21 6.15
C ILE A 83 0.22 -2.89 6.79
N ILE A 84 0.90 -2.98 7.94
CA ILE A 84 1.36 -1.81 8.71
C ILE A 84 2.24 -0.91 7.83
N VAL A 85 3.19 -1.51 7.11
CA VAL A 85 4.10 -0.77 6.23
C VAL A 85 3.36 -0.17 5.03
N GLY A 86 2.45 -0.93 4.41
CA GLY A 86 1.65 -0.46 3.27
C GLY A 86 0.75 0.73 3.62
N GLU A 87 0.02 0.65 4.74
CA GLU A 87 -0.81 1.73 5.26
C GLU A 87 0.03 2.97 5.58
N LYS A 88 1.17 2.80 6.27
CA LYS A 88 2.06 3.90 6.59
C LYS A 88 2.56 4.59 5.32
N LEU A 89 3.05 3.83 4.34
CA LEU A 89 3.49 4.35 3.04
C LEU A 89 2.35 5.00 2.24
N SER A 90 1.10 4.60 2.43
CA SER A 90 -0.04 5.23 1.76
C SER A 90 -0.32 6.66 2.26
N SER A 91 -0.02 6.92 3.55
CA SER A 91 -0.19 8.23 4.20
C SER A 91 0.98 9.21 3.99
N MET A 92 2.13 8.70 3.53
CA MET A 92 3.37 9.48 3.38
C MET A 92 3.44 10.25 2.06
N LYS A 93 4.13 11.40 2.07
CA LYS A 93 4.44 12.17 0.86
C LYS A 93 5.59 11.52 0.09
N GLN A 94 5.63 11.76 -1.23
CA GLN A 94 6.73 11.33 -2.09
C GLN A 94 8.09 11.80 -1.57
N GLY A 95 9.10 10.95 -1.68
CA GLY A 95 10.48 11.18 -1.26
C GLY A 95 10.75 11.07 0.25
N MET A 96 9.69 10.96 1.07
CA MET A 96 9.82 10.63 2.49
C MET A 96 10.33 9.19 2.67
N ARG A 97 11.03 8.96 3.78
CA ARG A 97 11.63 7.68 4.12
C ARG A 97 11.05 7.12 5.42
N ILE A 98 10.89 5.81 5.44
CA ILE A 98 10.50 5.04 6.61
C ILE A 98 11.57 3.99 6.88
N LYS A 99 11.96 3.85 8.14
CA LYS A 99 12.82 2.78 8.62
C LYS A 99 11.98 1.78 9.40
N ILE A 100 11.99 0.55 8.91
CA ILE A 100 11.21 -0.56 9.44
C ILE A 100 12.17 -1.45 10.22
N LYS A 101 11.86 -1.76 11.47
CA LYS A 101 12.61 -2.68 12.34
C LYS A 101 11.87 -4.01 12.48
N SER A 102 12.61 -5.11 12.44
CA SER A 102 12.10 -6.47 12.67
C SER A 102 13.23 -7.36 13.19
N GLU A 103 12.94 -8.21 14.18
CA GLU A 103 13.87 -9.27 14.61
C GLU A 103 13.91 -10.46 13.65
N SER A 104 12.97 -10.55 12.70
CA SER A 104 12.91 -11.60 11.68
C SER A 104 13.44 -11.10 10.33
N GLN A 105 14.48 -11.78 9.81
CA GLN A 105 15.03 -11.50 8.48
C GLN A 105 14.02 -11.82 7.37
N ASP A 106 13.19 -12.87 7.53
CA ASP A 106 12.18 -13.26 6.53
C ASP A 106 11.16 -12.13 6.30
N VAL A 107 10.76 -11.44 7.38
CA VAL A 107 9.88 -10.26 7.30
C VAL A 107 10.55 -9.12 6.52
N ILE A 108 11.86 -8.89 6.75
CA ILE A 108 12.62 -7.87 6.01
C ILE A 108 12.71 -8.23 4.52
N ASP A 109 12.93 -9.51 4.21
CA ASP A 109 13.03 -10.01 2.84
C ASP A 109 11.70 -9.86 2.10
N ASP A 110 10.58 -10.25 2.74
CA ASP A 110 9.23 -10.12 2.19
C ASP A 110 8.82 -8.67 1.93
N LEU A 111 9.11 -7.77 2.87
CA LEU A 111 8.84 -6.33 2.72
C LEU A 111 9.68 -5.71 1.60
N ALA A 112 10.94 -6.12 1.46
CA ALA A 112 11.82 -5.63 0.40
C ALA A 112 11.32 -6.05 -1.00
N VAL A 113 10.85 -7.30 -1.14
CA VAL A 113 10.23 -7.79 -2.39
C VAL A 113 8.93 -7.06 -2.70
N SER A 114 8.14 -6.73 -1.67
CA SER A 114 6.82 -6.09 -1.82
C SER A 114 6.89 -4.57 -1.99
N ALA A 115 8.04 -3.94 -1.73
CA ALA A 115 8.20 -2.49 -1.75
C ALA A 115 7.72 -1.80 -3.06
N PRO A 116 8.02 -2.32 -4.27
CA PRO A 116 7.56 -1.70 -5.51
C PRO A 116 6.03 -1.62 -5.61
N GLU A 117 5.33 -2.66 -5.13
CA GLU A 117 3.86 -2.74 -5.14
C GLU A 117 3.24 -1.72 -4.17
N MET A 118 3.93 -1.43 -3.05
CA MET A 118 3.55 -0.38 -2.11
C MET A 118 3.95 1.05 -2.57
N ASN A 119 4.42 1.18 -3.82
CA ASN A 119 4.98 2.42 -4.39
C ASN A 119 6.15 2.95 -3.55
N ALA A 120 7.08 2.06 -3.20
CA ALA A 120 8.31 2.38 -2.50
C ALA A 120 9.52 1.73 -3.17
N ARG A 121 10.70 2.30 -2.92
CA ARG A 121 11.98 1.69 -3.29
C ARG A 121 12.84 1.44 -2.07
N VAL A 122 13.61 0.36 -2.11
CA VAL A 122 14.60 0.04 -1.07
C VAL A 122 15.79 0.99 -1.19
N ILE A 123 16.11 1.69 -0.10
CA ILE A 123 17.30 2.55 0.03
C ILE A 123 18.41 1.79 0.75
N GLU A 124 18.04 1.07 1.81
CA GLU A 124 18.97 0.30 2.63
C GLU A 124 18.26 -0.94 3.13
N LYS A 125 18.99 -2.05 3.21
CA LYS A 125 18.52 -3.31 3.76
C LYS A 125 19.59 -3.92 4.64
N SER A 126 19.20 -4.34 5.84
CA SER A 126 20.03 -5.12 6.76
C SER A 126 19.28 -6.40 7.18
N LYS A 127 19.83 -7.16 8.14
CA LYS A 127 19.14 -8.32 8.73
C LYS A 127 18.03 -7.92 9.71
N THR A 128 18.08 -6.71 10.25
CA THR A 128 17.20 -6.26 11.34
C THR A 128 16.40 -5.01 11.00
N HIS A 129 16.68 -4.38 9.85
CA HIS A 129 15.95 -3.20 9.39
C HIS A 129 15.93 -3.06 7.87
N LEU A 130 14.94 -2.30 7.40
CA LEU A 130 14.74 -1.92 6.01
C LEU A 130 14.42 -0.42 5.94
N ILE A 131 15.08 0.33 5.07
CA ILE A 131 14.73 1.72 4.78
C ILE A 131 14.08 1.78 3.40
N LEU A 132 12.82 2.21 3.37
CA LEU A 132 12.04 2.44 2.17
C LEU A 132 11.85 3.93 1.92
N GLU A 133 11.90 4.34 0.67
CA GLU A 133 11.56 5.69 0.23
C GLU A 133 10.28 5.64 -0.60
N LYS A 134 9.31 6.51 -0.27
CA LYS A 134 8.07 6.63 -1.02
C LYS A 134 8.38 7.20 -2.40
N ILE A 135 7.97 6.48 -3.45
CA ILE A 135 8.11 6.94 -4.84
C ILE A 135 6.74 7.30 -5.40
N GLU A 136 6.76 8.03 -6.51
CA GLU A 136 5.54 8.37 -7.24
C GLU A 136 4.83 7.09 -7.68
N LYS A 137 3.50 7.13 -7.65
CA LYS A 137 2.67 6.08 -8.22
C LYS A 137 2.87 6.12 -9.74
N THR A 138 3.75 5.26 -10.24
CA THR A 138 4.01 5.20 -11.68
C THR A 138 2.69 4.88 -12.37
N GLU A 139 2.15 5.80 -13.17
CA GLU A 139 1.02 5.47 -14.03
C GLU A 139 1.39 4.30 -14.94
N LYS A 140 0.42 3.40 -15.08
CA LYS A 140 0.55 2.03 -15.58
C LYS A 140 1.49 1.92 -16.79
N LYS A 141 2.61 1.21 -16.60
CA LYS A 141 3.31 0.56 -17.73
C LYS A 141 2.29 -0.27 -18.52
N GLU A 142 2.45 -0.29 -19.84
CA GLU A 142 1.68 -1.10 -20.78
C GLU A 142 1.32 -2.48 -20.22
N PHE A 143 0.06 -2.81 -20.41
CA PHE A 143 -0.68 -3.88 -19.76
C PHE A 143 -0.07 -5.26 -20.02
N THR A 144 0.82 -5.67 -19.11
CA THR A 144 1.50 -6.97 -19.15
C THR A 144 1.52 -7.66 -17.78
N GLY A 145 0.85 -7.11 -16.76
CA GLY A 145 0.86 -7.64 -15.38
C GLY A 145 -0.53 -7.99 -14.84
N ARG A 146 -0.58 -9.04 -14.02
CA ARG A 146 -1.76 -9.39 -13.21
C ARG A 146 -1.88 -8.41 -12.03
N ASP A 147 -2.50 -7.24 -12.26
CA ASP A 147 -2.69 -6.18 -11.25
C ASP A 147 -3.93 -6.39 -10.36
N ARG A 148 -4.70 -7.45 -10.63
CA ARG A 148 -5.89 -7.82 -9.86
C ARG A 148 -5.75 -9.20 -9.26
N VAL A 149 -6.44 -9.42 -8.14
CA VAL A 149 -6.49 -10.69 -7.44
C VAL A 149 -7.94 -11.13 -7.32
N LEU A 150 -8.23 -12.34 -7.82
CA LEU A 150 -9.50 -13.01 -7.63
C LEU A 150 -9.30 -14.10 -6.58
N VAL A 151 -9.84 -13.88 -5.39
CA VAL A 151 -9.86 -14.85 -4.31
C VAL A 151 -11.14 -15.66 -4.41
N VAL A 152 -11.04 -16.92 -4.80
CA VAL A 152 -12.16 -17.86 -4.81
C VAL A 152 -12.18 -18.59 -3.49
N GLN A 153 -13.32 -18.62 -2.82
CA GLN A 153 -13.48 -19.34 -1.56
C GLN A 153 -14.66 -20.29 -1.64
N SER A 154 -14.34 -21.58 -1.56
CA SER A 154 -15.31 -22.68 -1.63
C SER A 154 -15.76 -23.20 -0.25
N ASN A 155 -15.02 -22.86 0.81
CA ASN A 155 -15.18 -23.35 2.16
C ASN A 155 -15.85 -22.31 3.06
N GLY A 156 -16.83 -22.76 3.84
CA GLY A 156 -17.62 -21.90 4.72
C GLY A 156 -17.08 -21.80 6.14
N THR A 157 -17.97 -21.43 7.06
CA THR A 157 -17.64 -21.23 8.49
C THR A 157 -17.10 -22.48 9.19
N GLY A 158 -17.27 -23.66 8.59
CA GLY A 158 -16.77 -24.93 9.14
C GLY A 158 -15.25 -25.12 9.01
N ASN A 159 -14.57 -24.33 8.17
CA ASN A 159 -13.12 -24.36 8.04
C ASN A 159 -12.55 -22.97 8.35
N ALA A 160 -12.22 -22.73 9.62
CA ALA A 160 -11.74 -21.44 10.09
C ALA A 160 -10.46 -21.02 9.37
N GLU A 161 -9.49 -21.91 9.19
CA GLU A 161 -8.20 -21.61 8.54
C GLU A 161 -8.39 -21.05 7.13
N ARG A 162 -9.19 -21.71 6.29
CA ARG A 162 -9.48 -21.23 4.93
C ARG A 162 -10.27 -19.93 4.94
N ALA A 163 -11.22 -19.79 5.87
CA ALA A 163 -12.02 -18.58 6.01
C ALA A 163 -11.12 -17.37 6.36
N TYR A 164 -10.22 -17.51 7.33
CA TYR A 164 -9.24 -16.49 7.69
C TYR A 164 -8.27 -16.19 6.54
N ALA A 165 -7.72 -17.22 5.88
CA ALA A 165 -6.81 -17.06 4.75
C ALA A 165 -7.42 -16.18 3.64
N THR A 166 -8.73 -16.30 3.40
CA THR A 166 -9.46 -15.51 2.39
C THR A 166 -9.32 -14.01 2.62
N PHE A 167 -9.66 -13.54 3.83
CA PHE A 167 -9.71 -12.11 4.13
C PHE A 167 -8.33 -11.56 4.50
N ILE A 168 -7.49 -12.35 5.15
CA ILE A 168 -6.10 -12.00 5.45
C ILE A 168 -5.30 -11.78 4.16
N PHE A 169 -5.40 -12.71 3.20
CA PHE A 169 -4.73 -12.57 1.91
C PHE A 169 -5.29 -11.39 1.11
N SER A 170 -6.61 -11.19 1.16
CA SER A 170 -7.26 -10.03 0.51
C SER A 170 -6.73 -8.71 1.07
N LYS A 171 -6.61 -8.58 2.39
CA LYS A 171 -6.07 -7.39 3.07
C LYS A 171 -4.62 -7.13 2.67
N ALA A 172 -3.79 -8.17 2.63
CA ALA A 172 -2.41 -8.06 2.18
C ALA A 172 -2.33 -7.58 0.72
N ALA A 173 -3.10 -8.17 -0.18
CA ALA A 173 -3.13 -7.78 -1.59
C ALA A 173 -3.60 -6.33 -1.80
N LEU A 174 -4.61 -5.87 -1.05
CA LEU A 174 -5.05 -4.46 -1.06
C LEU A 174 -3.95 -3.53 -0.55
N SER A 175 -3.23 -3.92 0.51
CA SER A 175 -2.10 -3.15 1.07
C SER A 175 -0.92 -3.05 0.08
N MET A 176 -0.79 -4.05 -0.80
CA MET A 176 0.14 -4.03 -1.95
C MET A 176 -0.42 -3.28 -3.17
N GLY A 177 -1.55 -2.57 -3.04
CA GLY A 177 -2.13 -1.77 -4.12
C GLY A 177 -2.80 -2.57 -5.24
N LYS A 178 -3.13 -3.85 -5.03
CA LYS A 178 -3.87 -4.68 -6.00
C LYS A 178 -5.38 -4.42 -5.90
N ASP A 179 -6.10 -4.54 -7.02
CA ASP A 179 -7.56 -4.63 -6.96
C ASP A 179 -7.97 -6.04 -6.53
N VAL A 180 -8.72 -6.18 -5.43
CA VAL A 180 -9.16 -7.49 -4.93
C VAL A 180 -10.64 -7.71 -5.17
N THR A 181 -10.97 -8.88 -5.70
CA THR A 181 -12.34 -9.42 -5.75
C THR A 181 -12.36 -10.77 -5.04
N VAL A 182 -13.23 -10.91 -4.05
CA VAL A 182 -13.52 -12.18 -3.39
C VAL A 182 -14.79 -12.76 -4.02
N PHE A 183 -14.76 -14.03 -4.45
CA PHE A 183 -15.91 -14.74 -4.96
C PHE A 183 -16.19 -15.97 -4.09
N LEU A 184 -17.23 -15.87 -3.27
CA LEU A 184 -17.69 -16.93 -2.38
C LEU A 184 -18.60 -17.88 -3.16
N LEU A 185 -18.29 -19.17 -3.17
CA LEU A 185 -19.09 -20.21 -3.81
C LEU A 185 -19.18 -21.46 -2.94
N MET A 186 -20.05 -22.40 -3.30
CA MET A 186 -20.32 -23.62 -2.52
C MET A 186 -20.63 -23.27 -1.06
N ASP A 187 -19.82 -23.74 -0.10
CA ASP A 187 -20.02 -23.43 1.31
C ASP A 187 -19.45 -22.08 1.73
N GLY A 188 -18.55 -21.50 0.94
CA GLY A 188 -18.00 -20.17 1.15
C GLY A 188 -19.05 -19.08 1.30
N VAL A 189 -20.20 -19.22 0.65
CA VAL A 189 -21.32 -18.26 0.80
C VAL A 189 -21.86 -18.18 2.23
N SER A 190 -21.61 -19.19 3.07
CA SER A 190 -21.99 -19.14 4.49
C SER A 190 -21.20 -18.07 5.26
N LEU A 191 -20.00 -17.68 4.81
CA LEU A 191 -19.22 -16.59 5.40
C LEU A 191 -19.93 -15.24 5.26
N ALA A 192 -20.64 -15.03 4.14
CA ALA A 192 -21.41 -13.83 3.87
C ALA A 192 -22.79 -13.82 4.54
N ARG A 193 -23.23 -14.90 5.22
CA ARG A 193 -24.47 -14.86 5.99
C ARG A 193 -24.31 -13.87 7.14
N ARG A 194 -25.28 -12.97 7.31
CA ARG A 194 -25.24 -11.95 8.38
C ARG A 194 -25.02 -12.61 9.74
N GLY A 195 -23.98 -12.17 10.45
CA GLY A 195 -23.58 -12.67 11.77
C GLY A 195 -22.93 -14.06 11.79
N ALA A 196 -22.70 -14.70 10.64
CA ALA A 196 -22.04 -16.01 10.59
C ALA A 196 -20.51 -15.89 10.74
N ALA A 197 -19.88 -14.95 10.03
CA ALA A 197 -18.44 -14.71 10.15
C ALA A 197 -18.01 -14.36 11.57
N ALA A 198 -18.81 -13.62 12.35
CA ALA A 198 -18.53 -13.29 13.75
C ALA A 198 -18.36 -14.50 14.68
N LYS A 199 -18.86 -15.68 14.26
CA LYS A 199 -18.72 -16.93 15.01
C LYS A 199 -17.42 -17.68 14.71
N VAL A 200 -16.70 -17.27 13.67
CA VAL A 200 -15.43 -17.90 13.25
C VAL A 200 -14.28 -17.14 13.92
N LYS A 201 -13.57 -17.81 14.83
CA LYS A 201 -12.52 -17.21 15.68
C LYS A 201 -11.16 -17.81 15.40
N HIS A 202 -10.10 -17.01 15.57
CA HIS A 202 -8.71 -17.43 15.52
C HIS A 202 -7.98 -16.92 16.76
N PRO A 203 -7.00 -17.66 17.33
CA PRO A 203 -6.28 -17.23 18.52
C PRO A 203 -5.45 -15.95 18.34
N ALA A 204 -4.98 -15.70 17.11
CA ALA A 204 -4.05 -14.60 16.81
C ALA A 204 -4.65 -13.45 15.97
N PHE A 205 -5.91 -13.55 15.54
CA PHE A 205 -6.53 -12.54 14.67
C PHE A 205 -7.87 -12.08 15.25
N PRO A 206 -8.34 -10.86 14.89
CA PRO A 206 -9.70 -10.40 15.21
C PRO A 206 -10.76 -11.37 14.70
N ALA A 207 -12.01 -11.20 15.13
CA ALA A 207 -13.09 -12.04 14.62
C ALA A 207 -13.24 -11.90 13.09
N LEU A 208 -13.64 -12.95 12.40
CA LEU A 208 -13.59 -12.98 10.94
C LEU A 208 -14.47 -11.88 10.29
N ASN A 209 -15.58 -11.47 10.93
CA ASN A 209 -16.40 -10.39 10.40
C ASN A 209 -15.66 -9.05 10.40
N GLU A 210 -14.83 -8.77 11.40
CA GLU A 210 -14.04 -7.54 11.47
C GLU A 210 -13.04 -7.48 10.31
N LEU A 211 -12.37 -8.60 10.01
CA LEU A 211 -11.47 -8.70 8.84
C LEU A 211 -12.23 -8.55 7.52
N MET A 212 -13.44 -9.14 7.42
CA MET A 212 -14.27 -9.03 6.22
C MET A 212 -14.76 -7.59 5.99
N GLU A 213 -15.21 -6.92 7.05
CA GLU A 213 -15.65 -5.53 7.03
C GLU A 213 -14.48 -4.62 6.61
N GLU A 214 -13.31 -4.81 7.21
CA GLU A 214 -12.10 -4.03 6.89
C GLU A 214 -11.68 -4.17 5.42
N VAL A 215 -11.66 -5.39 4.85
CA VAL A 215 -11.30 -5.53 3.42
C VAL A 215 -12.33 -4.91 2.49
N ILE A 216 -13.61 -4.90 2.87
CA ILE A 216 -14.68 -4.23 2.11
C ILE A 216 -14.46 -2.72 2.16
N GLU A 217 -14.14 -2.16 3.33
CA GLU A 217 -13.82 -0.74 3.51
C GLU A 217 -12.57 -0.32 2.71
N MET A 218 -11.56 -1.19 2.62
CA MET A 218 -10.39 -1.02 1.77
C MET A 218 -10.70 -1.14 0.25
N GLY A 219 -11.93 -1.47 -0.13
CA GLY A 219 -12.41 -1.47 -1.51
C GLY A 219 -12.48 -2.84 -2.19
N ALA A 220 -12.34 -3.95 -1.45
CA ALA A 220 -12.54 -5.27 -2.02
C ALA A 220 -14.01 -5.47 -2.44
N LYS A 221 -14.21 -6.10 -3.60
CA LYS A 221 -15.54 -6.54 -4.04
C LYS A 221 -15.80 -7.94 -3.53
N VAL A 222 -16.87 -8.16 -2.77
CA VAL A 222 -17.23 -9.50 -2.28
C VAL A 222 -18.51 -9.98 -2.97
N TYR A 223 -18.36 -11.00 -3.82
CA TYR A 223 -19.46 -11.64 -4.50
C TYR A 223 -19.87 -12.95 -3.81
N VAL A 224 -21.19 -13.18 -3.79
CA VAL A 224 -21.82 -14.38 -3.26
C VAL A 224 -22.48 -15.12 -4.43
N CYS A 225 -22.03 -16.33 -4.72
CA CYS A 225 -22.58 -17.15 -5.80
C CYS A 225 -24.08 -17.37 -5.61
N GLU A 226 -24.88 -16.91 -6.58
CA GLU A 226 -26.35 -16.97 -6.57
C GLU A 226 -26.89 -18.38 -6.29
N MET A 227 -26.45 -19.38 -7.06
CA MET A 227 -26.91 -20.77 -6.88
C MET A 227 -26.53 -21.34 -5.51
N SER A 228 -25.35 -21.00 -5.01
CA SER A 228 -24.88 -21.48 -3.70
C SER A 228 -25.64 -20.81 -2.55
N ALA A 229 -25.98 -19.53 -2.71
CA ALA A 229 -26.83 -18.77 -1.80
C ALA A 229 -28.24 -19.35 -1.75
N GLN A 230 -28.85 -19.63 -2.91
CA GLN A 230 -30.16 -20.28 -3.02
C GLN A 230 -30.20 -21.63 -2.31
N PHE A 231 -29.19 -22.48 -2.53
CA PHE A 231 -29.09 -23.78 -1.85
C PHE A 231 -29.07 -23.68 -0.32
N ARG A 232 -28.67 -22.52 0.22
CA ARG A 232 -28.57 -22.22 1.65
C ARG A 232 -29.63 -21.24 2.15
N GLY A 233 -30.64 -20.93 1.34
CA GLY A 233 -31.73 -20.00 1.68
C GLY A 233 -31.27 -18.57 1.99
N LEU A 234 -30.17 -18.14 1.36
CA LEU A 234 -29.63 -16.79 1.47
C LEU A 234 -30.22 -15.88 0.39
N THR A 235 -30.78 -14.76 0.84
CA THR A 235 -31.31 -13.65 0.04
C THR A 235 -30.50 -12.39 0.33
N GLU A 236 -30.64 -11.34 -0.48
CA GLU A 236 -29.86 -10.10 -0.31
C GLU A 236 -30.02 -9.46 1.08
N ASP A 237 -31.21 -9.57 1.68
CA ASP A 237 -31.49 -9.06 3.04
C ASP A 237 -30.81 -9.88 4.15
N LYS A 238 -30.30 -11.09 3.84
CA LYS A 238 -29.67 -12.03 4.78
C LYS A 238 -28.15 -12.10 4.65
N ILE A 239 -27.57 -11.40 3.68
CA ILE A 239 -26.12 -11.31 3.55
C ILE A 239 -25.58 -10.07 4.27
N THR A 240 -24.29 -10.14 4.61
CA THR A 240 -23.56 -9.04 5.25
C THR A 240 -23.49 -7.85 4.30
N GLU A 241 -23.55 -6.65 4.87
CA GLU A 241 -23.42 -5.41 4.10
C GLU A 241 -22.08 -5.39 3.33
N GLY A 242 -22.09 -4.81 2.12
CA GLY A 242 -20.93 -4.81 1.21
C GLY A 242 -20.75 -6.09 0.39
N CYS A 243 -21.42 -7.20 0.74
CA CYS A 243 -21.50 -8.38 -0.12
C CYS A 243 -22.60 -8.23 -1.17
N LYS A 244 -22.39 -8.80 -2.37
CA LYS A 244 -23.37 -8.78 -3.46
C LYS A 244 -23.59 -10.16 -4.08
N ILE A 245 -24.84 -10.53 -4.34
CA ILE A 245 -25.14 -11.76 -5.06
C ILE A 245 -24.73 -11.61 -6.53
N ALA A 246 -24.06 -12.62 -7.08
CA ALA A 246 -23.66 -12.68 -8.48
C ALA A 246 -23.75 -14.10 -9.05
N GLY A 247 -24.14 -14.18 -10.33
CA GLY A 247 -24.30 -15.43 -11.06
C GLY A 247 -23.03 -15.89 -11.78
N ALA A 248 -23.14 -17.02 -12.48
CA ALA A 248 -22.04 -17.65 -13.20
C ALA A 248 -21.38 -16.75 -14.25
N ALA A 249 -22.15 -15.89 -14.93
CA ALA A 249 -21.63 -14.97 -15.94
C ALA A 249 -20.60 -13.98 -15.35
N THR A 250 -20.87 -13.44 -14.15
CA THR A 250 -19.92 -12.58 -13.44
C THR A 250 -18.65 -13.36 -13.11
N PHE A 251 -18.78 -14.59 -12.60
CA PHE A 251 -17.63 -15.42 -12.26
C PHE A 251 -16.74 -15.72 -13.48
N ILE A 252 -17.34 -16.18 -14.59
CA ILE A 252 -16.62 -16.47 -15.83
C ILE A 252 -15.96 -15.20 -16.39
N THR A 253 -16.62 -14.05 -16.29
CA THR A 253 -16.05 -12.76 -16.72
C THR A 253 -14.81 -12.41 -15.91
N LEU A 254 -14.85 -12.60 -14.58
CA LEU A 254 -13.69 -12.36 -13.71
C LEU A 254 -12.54 -13.33 -14.03
N LEU A 255 -12.84 -14.62 -14.24
CA LEU A 255 -11.83 -15.63 -14.62
C LEU A 255 -11.21 -15.38 -16.00
N SER A 256 -11.96 -14.81 -16.93
CA SER A 256 -11.52 -14.58 -18.31
C SER A 256 -10.72 -13.29 -18.47
N ASP A 257 -10.69 -12.42 -17.46
CA ASP A 257 -9.94 -11.17 -17.50
C ASP A 257 -8.46 -11.44 -17.15
N PRO A 258 -7.53 -11.28 -18.10
CA PRO A 258 -6.12 -11.67 -17.94
C PRO A 258 -5.36 -10.84 -16.90
N ARG A 259 -5.98 -9.78 -16.35
CA ARG A 259 -5.44 -9.03 -15.21
C ARG A 259 -5.52 -9.78 -13.89
N TYR A 260 -6.42 -10.75 -13.76
CA TYR A 260 -6.58 -11.47 -12.51
C TYR A 260 -5.51 -12.55 -12.38
N ALA A 261 -4.78 -12.51 -11.27
CA ALA A 261 -4.25 -13.71 -10.64
C ALA A 261 -5.36 -14.36 -9.83
N VAL A 262 -5.55 -15.66 -9.98
CA VAL A 262 -6.61 -16.40 -9.29
C VAL A 262 -5.99 -17.27 -8.22
N VAL A 263 -6.50 -17.15 -6.99
CA VAL A 263 -6.19 -18.05 -5.88
C VAL A 263 -7.48 -18.67 -5.38
N ASN A 264 -7.46 -19.96 -5.03
CA ASN A 264 -8.59 -20.66 -4.44
C ASN A 264 -8.16 -21.22 -3.09
N PHE A 265 -8.93 -20.93 -2.04
CA PHE A 265 -8.71 -21.44 -0.69
C PHE A 265 -9.64 -22.60 -0.35
#